data_AF-A0A0V1H9G5-F1
#
_entry.id   AF-A0A0V1H9G5-F1
#
_cell.length_a   1.000
_cell.length_b   1.000
_cell.length_c   1.000
_cell.angle_alpha   90.00
_cell.angle_beta   90.00
_cell.angle_gamma   90.00
#
_symmetry.space_group_name_H-M   'P 1'
#
loop_
_entity.id
_entity.type
_entity.pdbx_description
1 polymer ?
#
loop_
_entity_poly.entity_id
_entity_poly.type
_entity_poly.pdbx_seq_one_letter_code
_entity_poly.pdbx_strand_id
1 'polypeptide(L)'
;MSALNLVIISFLICTTVVINTHGELDVLQYAKQTIYQSDLKKSDQKFRKVVSVDSSSAIGEDSVSITIHAKETTCAVSKKISVDKVYSKDCKISTKHYEDIECLLTVHHDKVGTLKCIYQTKY
;
A
#
# COMPACT_ATOMS: atom_id res chain seq x y z
N MET A 1 32.39 -29.49 -18.51
CA MET A 1 31.19 -29.27 -17.69
C MET A 1 31.02 -27.77 -17.51
N SER A 2 30.00 -27.21 -18.14
CA SER A 2 29.66 -25.79 -18.11
C SER A 2 28.96 -25.47 -16.79
N ALA A 3 29.56 -24.62 -15.98
CA ALA A 3 28.93 -24.03 -14.80
C ALA A 3 29.22 -22.52 -14.80
N LEU A 4 28.83 -21.86 -15.91
CA LEU A 4 28.87 -20.40 -16.04
C LEU A 4 27.47 -19.91 -16.45
N ASN A 5 26.44 -20.36 -15.73
CA ASN A 5 25.04 -19.97 -15.94
C ASN A 5 24.29 -19.90 -14.61
N LEU A 6 24.95 -19.45 -13.54
CA LEU A 6 24.26 -19.15 -12.29
C LEU A 6 24.81 -17.85 -11.72
N VAL A 7 23.89 -16.95 -11.40
CA VAL A 7 24.08 -15.72 -10.61
C VAL A 7 24.61 -14.49 -11.38
N ILE A 8 24.05 -14.22 -12.56
CA ILE A 8 23.79 -12.82 -12.97
C ILE A 8 22.28 -12.60 -12.91
N ILE A 9 21.70 -12.88 -11.75
CA ILE A 9 20.51 -12.14 -11.29
C ILE A 9 21.09 -10.83 -10.77
N SER A 10 21.48 -9.98 -11.73
CA SER A 10 21.81 -8.59 -11.47
C SER A 10 20.55 -7.95 -10.93
N PHE A 11 20.56 -7.80 -9.61
CA PHE A 11 19.66 -7.02 -8.76
C PHE A 11 19.72 -5.54 -9.17
N LEU A 12 19.34 -5.24 -10.41
CA LEU A 12 19.25 -3.90 -10.99
C LEU A 12 17.77 -3.50 -11.03
N ILE A 13 17.21 -3.27 -9.85
CA ILE A 13 16.06 -2.39 -9.68
C ILE A 13 16.47 -1.27 -8.73
N CYS A 14 17.58 -0.62 -9.04
CA CYS A 14 17.91 0.69 -8.50
C CYS A 14 17.56 1.73 -9.56
N THR A 15 16.65 2.62 -9.16
CA THR A 15 16.46 3.99 -9.65
C THR A 15 16.04 4.19 -11.10
N THR A 16 14.75 4.45 -11.28
CA THR A 16 14.31 5.66 -11.99
C THR A 16 13.09 6.24 -11.25
N VAL A 17 13.36 7.04 -10.24
CA VAL A 17 12.38 7.98 -9.67
C VAL A 17 12.23 9.11 -10.69
N VAL A 18 11.20 9.01 -11.53
CA VAL A 18 10.82 10.06 -12.49
C VAL A 18 9.81 10.95 -11.80
N ILE A 19 10.26 12.06 -11.21
CA ILE A 19 9.38 13.04 -10.58
C ILE A 19 9.09 14.13 -11.60
N ASN A 20 7.86 14.11 -12.14
CA ASN A 20 7.02 15.26 -12.49
C ASN A 20 5.78 14.69 -13.18
N THR A 21 4.59 14.99 -12.64
CA THR A 21 3.26 14.35 -12.88
C THR A 21 3.14 12.86 -12.55
N HIS A 22 4.23 12.10 -12.65
CA HIS A 22 4.31 10.69 -12.25
C HIS A 22 4.37 10.46 -10.73
N GLY A 23 4.79 11.45 -9.94
CA GLY A 23 5.02 11.28 -8.50
C GLY A 23 3.75 10.95 -7.71
N GLU A 24 2.64 11.64 -7.96
CA GLU A 24 1.38 11.38 -7.23
C GLU A 24 0.74 10.04 -7.64
N LEU A 25 0.80 9.70 -8.92
CA LEU A 25 0.34 8.39 -9.42
C LEU A 25 1.19 7.25 -8.85
N ASP A 26 2.50 7.46 -8.71
CA ASP A 26 3.43 6.50 -8.11
C ASP A 26 3.17 6.35 -6.60
N VAL A 27 2.96 7.45 -5.87
CA VAL A 27 2.61 7.43 -4.44
C VAL A 27 1.28 6.72 -4.20
N LEU A 28 0.25 7.00 -5.00
CA LEU A 28 -1.03 6.31 -4.90
C LEU A 28 -0.87 4.81 -5.17
N GLN A 29 -0.15 4.42 -6.24
CA GLN A 29 0.08 3.02 -6.55
C GLN A 29 0.87 2.30 -5.44
N TYR A 30 1.89 2.96 -4.89
CA TYR A 30 2.66 2.48 -3.76
C TYR A 30 1.79 2.28 -2.50
N ALA A 31 0.90 3.24 -2.19
CA ALA A 31 -0.06 3.13 -1.10
C ALA A 31 -1.02 1.95 -1.30
N LYS A 32 -1.57 1.77 -2.50
CA LYS A 32 -2.44 0.65 -2.86
C LYS A 32 -1.75 -0.70 -2.60
N GLN A 33 -0.51 -0.84 -3.07
CA GLN A 33 0.26 -2.06 -2.87
C GLN A 33 0.60 -2.28 -1.39
N THR A 34 0.96 -1.23 -0.67
CA THR A 34 1.31 -1.31 0.76
C THR A 34 0.12 -1.78 1.61
N ILE A 35 -1.07 -1.20 1.40
CA ILE A 35 -2.28 -1.62 2.10
C ILE A 35 -2.63 -3.07 1.75
N TYR A 36 -2.59 -3.44 0.47
CA TYR A 36 -2.88 -4.82 0.04
C TYR A 36 -1.94 -5.83 0.69
N GLN A 37 -0.61 -5.58 0.70
CA GLN A 37 0.36 -6.46 1.34
C GLN A 37 0.19 -6.51 2.87
N SER A 38 -0.23 -5.40 3.49
CA SER A 38 -0.57 -5.35 4.91
C SER A 38 -1.78 -6.23 5.23
N ASP A 39 -2.82 -6.16 4.41
CA ASP A 39 -4.04 -6.96 4.58
C ASP A 39 -3.75 -8.46 4.48
N LEU A 40 -2.89 -8.88 3.54
CA LEU A 40 -2.51 -10.29 3.39
C LEU A 40 -1.89 -10.91 4.65
N LYS A 41 -1.37 -10.09 5.58
CA LYS A 41 -0.85 -10.57 6.87
C LYS A 41 -1.95 -10.94 7.88
N LYS A 42 -3.21 -10.56 7.61
CA LYS A 42 -4.38 -10.77 8.50
C LYS A 42 -5.53 -11.41 7.72
N SER A 43 -5.55 -12.74 7.66
CA SER A 43 -6.50 -13.49 6.83
C SER A 43 -7.96 -13.43 7.29
N ASP A 44 -8.19 -13.07 8.55
CA ASP A 44 -9.50 -12.98 9.21
C ASP A 44 -10.24 -11.65 8.92
N GLN A 45 -9.61 -10.74 8.18
CA GLN A 45 -10.16 -9.41 7.89
C GLN A 45 -10.73 -9.29 6.48
N LYS A 46 -11.28 -8.11 6.19
CA LYS A 46 -11.64 -7.68 4.84
C LYS A 46 -10.50 -6.90 4.21
N PHE A 47 -10.38 -6.96 2.89
CA PHE A 47 -9.47 -6.07 2.18
C PHE A 47 -9.88 -4.62 2.38
N ARG A 48 -8.90 -3.74 2.44
CA ARG A 48 -9.09 -2.29 2.42
C ARG A 48 -8.73 -1.75 1.04
N LYS A 49 -9.50 -0.77 0.58
CA LYS A 49 -9.29 -0.07 -0.69
C LYS A 49 -8.86 1.36 -0.40
N VAL A 50 -7.67 1.72 -0.86
CA VAL A 50 -7.19 3.11 -0.83
C VAL A 50 -8.09 3.97 -1.72
N VAL A 51 -8.62 5.06 -1.16
CA VAL A 51 -9.48 6.02 -1.86
C VAL A 51 -8.72 7.29 -2.23
N SER A 52 -7.83 7.75 -1.37
CA SER A 52 -6.97 8.91 -1.61
C SER A 52 -5.69 8.78 -0.78
N VAL A 53 -4.71 9.60 -1.17
CA VAL A 53 -3.48 9.82 -0.42
C VAL A 53 -3.32 11.32 -0.28
N ASP A 54 -2.94 11.77 0.90
CA ASP A 54 -2.52 13.15 1.10
C ASP A 54 -1.00 13.18 1.07
N SER A 55 -0.48 14.06 0.21
CA SER A 55 0.95 14.28 0.07
C SER A 55 1.55 14.78 1.39
N SER A 56 2.65 14.18 1.75
CA SER A 56 3.34 14.33 3.02
C SER A 56 4.49 15.32 3.01
N SER A 57 4.64 15.99 4.13
CA SER A 57 5.85 16.71 4.55
C SER A 57 6.99 15.75 4.91
N ALA A 58 8.22 16.17 4.65
CA ALA A 58 9.41 15.54 5.20
C ALA A 58 9.37 15.67 6.74
N ILE A 59 9.37 14.54 7.45
CA ILE A 59 9.52 14.53 8.91
C ILE A 59 11.03 14.38 9.16
N GLY A 60 11.75 15.50 9.16
CA GLY A 60 13.22 15.52 9.22
C GLY A 60 13.91 15.15 7.90
N GLU A 61 15.25 15.09 7.88
CA GLU A 61 16.06 14.89 6.67
C GLU A 61 15.94 13.48 6.07
N ASP A 62 15.55 12.46 6.86
CA ASP A 62 15.65 11.04 6.46
C ASP A 62 14.32 10.29 6.36
N SER A 63 13.17 10.96 6.55
CA SER A 63 11.87 10.27 6.50
C SER A 63 10.75 11.04 5.82
N VAL A 64 9.96 10.29 5.06
CA VAL A 64 8.77 10.74 4.35
C VAL A 64 7.59 10.00 4.94
N SER A 65 6.63 10.73 5.52
CA SER A 65 5.34 10.12 5.88
C SER A 65 4.43 10.04 4.66
N ILE A 66 3.29 9.38 4.68
CA ILE A 66 2.23 9.45 3.65
C ILE A 66 0.95 9.18 4.41
N THR A 67 -0.03 10.07 4.32
CA THR A 67 -1.36 9.81 4.88
C THR A 67 -2.20 9.13 3.82
N ILE A 68 -2.70 7.94 4.12
CA ILE A 68 -3.46 7.09 3.21
C ILE A 68 -4.88 6.98 3.76
N HIS A 69 -5.87 7.42 3.01
CA HIS A 69 -7.27 7.17 3.33
C HIS A 69 -7.73 5.91 2.63
N ALA A 70 -8.25 4.97 3.41
CA ALA A 70 -8.74 3.69 2.92
C ALA A 70 -10.14 3.40 3.46
N LYS A 71 -10.88 2.55 2.74
CA LYS A 71 -12.19 2.05 3.16
C LYS A 71 -12.18 0.53 3.20
N GLU A 72 -12.91 -0.04 4.16
CA GLU A 72 -13.16 -1.47 4.19
C GLU A 72 -13.92 -1.91 2.92
N THR A 73 -13.66 -3.12 2.43
CA THR A 73 -14.40 -3.71 1.31
C THR A 73 -15.25 -4.90 1.74
N THR A 74 -16.11 -5.38 0.84
CA THR A 74 -16.88 -6.61 1.05
C THR A 74 -16.05 -7.89 0.92
N CYS A 75 -14.86 -7.83 0.32
CA CYS A 75 -14.04 -9.01 0.05
C CYS A 75 -13.24 -9.44 1.27
N ALA A 76 -13.31 -10.73 1.61
CA ALA A 76 -12.47 -11.31 2.65
C ALA A 76 -11.05 -11.56 2.15
N VAL A 77 -10.06 -11.29 3.00
CA VAL A 77 -8.64 -11.58 2.73
C VAL A 77 -8.41 -13.07 2.52
N SER A 78 -9.15 -13.92 3.24
CA SER A 78 -9.12 -15.38 3.10
C SER A 78 -9.34 -15.91 1.66
N LYS A 79 -9.96 -15.12 0.78
CA LYS A 79 -10.15 -15.47 -0.64
C LYS A 79 -8.89 -15.29 -1.49
N LYS A 80 -7.83 -14.66 -0.97
CA LYS A 80 -6.53 -14.46 -1.64
C LYS A 80 -6.65 -13.91 -3.08
N ILE A 81 -7.59 -12.98 -3.29
CA ILE A 81 -7.80 -12.34 -4.59
C ILE A 81 -6.68 -11.34 -4.89
N SER A 82 -6.40 -11.09 -6.17
CA SER A 82 -5.35 -10.16 -6.59
C SER A 82 -5.68 -8.70 -6.23
N VAL A 83 -4.64 -7.86 -6.17
CA VAL A 83 -4.80 -6.41 -5.98
C VAL A 83 -5.75 -5.82 -7.03
N ASP A 84 -5.63 -6.19 -8.31
CA ASP A 84 -6.55 -5.70 -9.36
C ASP A 84 -8.00 -6.07 -9.09
N LYS A 85 -8.24 -7.28 -8.54
CA LYS A 85 -9.59 -7.72 -8.16
C LYS A 85 -10.11 -6.93 -6.97
N VAL A 86 -9.26 -6.60 -6.00
CA VAL A 86 -9.61 -5.69 -4.88
C VAL A 86 -9.99 -4.32 -5.42
N TYR A 87 -9.27 -3.77 -6.40
CA TYR A 87 -9.58 -2.46 -6.97
C TYR A 87 -10.73 -2.46 -8.00
N SER A 88 -11.13 -3.64 -8.48
CA SER A 88 -12.27 -3.79 -9.39
C SER A 88 -13.64 -3.45 -8.76
N LYS A 89 -14.69 -3.43 -9.60
CA LYS A 89 -16.09 -3.21 -9.21
C LYS A 89 -16.69 -4.35 -8.36
N ASP A 90 -16.09 -5.54 -8.41
CA ASP A 90 -16.59 -6.71 -7.69
C ASP A 90 -16.32 -6.60 -6.19
N CYS A 91 -15.30 -5.85 -5.81
CA CYS A 91 -14.93 -5.60 -4.43
C CYS A 91 -15.43 -4.21 -3.99
N LYS A 92 -16.69 -4.18 -3.56
CA LYS A 92 -17.38 -2.94 -3.19
C LYS A 92 -16.86 -2.43 -1.85
N ILE A 93 -16.82 -1.11 -1.70
CA ILE A 93 -16.58 -0.45 -0.41
C ILE A 93 -17.76 -0.77 0.53
N SER A 94 -17.46 -1.05 1.78
CA SER A 94 -18.43 -1.24 2.86
C SER A 94 -18.26 -0.14 3.91
N THR A 95 -19.37 0.43 4.37
CA THR A 95 -19.43 1.37 5.49
C THR A 95 -20.12 0.74 6.70
N LYS A 96 -20.09 -0.60 6.79
CA LYS A 96 -20.77 -1.36 7.84
C LYS A 96 -20.08 -1.18 9.20
N HIS A 97 -18.75 -1.19 9.23
CA HIS A 97 -17.97 -1.09 10.47
C HIS A 97 -17.26 0.26 10.59
N TYR A 98 -16.63 0.70 9.49
CA TYR A 98 -15.80 1.89 9.47
C TYR A 98 -16.30 2.87 8.41
N GLU A 99 -16.37 4.15 8.78
CA GLU A 99 -16.59 5.22 7.82
C GLU A 99 -15.30 5.54 7.08
N ASP A 100 -14.19 5.61 7.79
CA ASP A 100 -12.86 5.86 7.24
C ASP A 100 -11.77 5.07 7.98
N ILE A 101 -10.70 4.78 7.26
CA ILE A 101 -9.49 4.17 7.81
C ILE A 101 -8.32 5.03 7.37
N GLU A 102 -7.80 5.83 8.29
CA GLU A 102 -6.64 6.69 8.04
C GLU A 102 -5.38 5.94 8.42
N CYS A 103 -4.45 5.78 7.49
CA CYS A 103 -3.18 5.11 7.71
C CYS A 103 -2.00 6.05 7.48
N LEU A 104 -1.15 6.20 8.50
CA LEU A 104 0.13 6.88 8.40
C LEU A 104 1.21 5.86 8.01
N LEU A 105 1.76 6.02 6.82
CA LEU A 105 2.91 5.26 6.32
C LEU A 105 4.17 6.11 6.45
N THR A 106 5.11 5.72 7.32
CA THR A 106 6.42 6.38 7.42
C THR A 106 7.46 5.55 6.69
N VAL A 107 8.06 6.13 5.65
CA VAL A 107 9.14 5.55 4.85
C VAL A 107 10.45 6.18 5.29
N HIS A 108 11.44 5.33 5.57
CA HIS A 108 12.80 5.75 5.90
C HIS A 108 13.74 5.31 4.77
N HIS A 109 14.81 6.07 4.51
CA HIS A 109 15.75 5.76 3.43
C HIS A 109 16.50 4.43 3.63
N ASP A 110 16.60 3.95 4.87
CA ASP A 110 17.41 2.80 5.30
C ASP A 110 16.59 1.64 5.92
N LYS A 111 15.27 1.80 6.12
CA LYS A 111 14.43 0.86 6.87
C LYS A 111 13.11 0.55 6.19
N VAL A 112 12.56 -0.62 6.53
CA VAL A 112 11.19 -1.01 6.16
C VAL A 112 10.22 0.03 6.72
N GLY A 113 9.34 0.56 5.87
CA GLY A 113 8.36 1.55 6.28
C GLY A 113 7.40 1.03 7.35
N THR A 114 6.97 1.93 8.25
CA THR A 114 6.00 1.62 9.31
C THR A 114 4.61 2.07 8.90
N LEU A 115 3.63 1.17 8.95
CA LEU A 115 2.23 1.47 8.68
C LEU A 115 1.41 1.43 9.97
N LYS A 116 0.84 2.57 10.38
CA LYS A 116 -0.09 2.68 11.51
C LYS A 116 -1.45 3.13 10.99
N CYS A 117 -2.54 2.53 11.45
CA CYS A 117 -3.89 2.88 10.99
C CYS A 117 -4.85 3.14 12.14
N ILE A 118 -5.68 4.16 11.97
CA ILE A 118 -6.76 4.58 12.86
C ILE A 118 -8.09 4.27 12.16
N TYR A 119 -8.99 3.59 12.87
CA TYR A 119 -10.27 3.14 12.34
C TYR A 119 -11.38 4.01 12.90
N GLN A 120 -12.06 4.78 12.04
CA GLN A 120 -13.15 5.67 12.43
C GLN A 120 -14.48 4.94 12.24
N THR A 121 -15.23 4.75 13.32
CA THR A 121 -16.54 4.07 13.32
C THR A 121 -17.69 5.05 13.13
N LYS A 122 -18.83 4.58 12.62
CA LYS A 122 -20.08 5.33 12.65
C LYS A 122 -20.52 5.57 14.10
N TYR A 123 -20.85 6.81 14.43
CA TYR A 123 -21.58 7.17 15.64
C TYR A 123 -23.07 6.85 15.48
#